data_AF-A0A9D2TQH5-F1
#
_entry.id   AF-A0A9D2TQH5-F1
#
_cell.length_a   1.000
_cell.length_b   1.000
_cell.length_c   1.000
_cell.angle_alpha   90.00
_cell.angle_beta   90.00
_cell.angle_gamma   90.00
#
_symmetry.space_group_name_H-M   'P 1'
#
loop_
_entity.id
_entity.type
_entity.pdbx_description
1 polymer ?
#
loop_
_entity_poly.entity_id
_entity_poly.type
_entity_poly.pdbx_seq_one_letter_code
_entity_poly.pdbx_strand_id
1 'polypeptide(L)'
;MSDQEMLRTSLILQNCLVPDAICSNPGIYYRSSEEFQTDCCCVRLKAGQELVSNTYMNMLDVGAWKKYTTVQKIHFLCRIEGKGTIILIHQGQNNRKEIREVRYGYGDRKSPTHPEMTTLQIELPKEIRRGMLYFLVKAETATCLHQAAFFTEDRPDNRVSFSLVICSYRRKGWLEENLKKITMDPALQKLARENGFVVRIVDNAGELADSYGPGIRVYPNENTGGSGGFSRGMEESAKEKDRYGTSHVILMDDDVKLQTESLHRLYALLSYIKPEYRQEPVAGRMFRLDYREMQYTAAEIWNGG
;
A
#
# COMPACT_ATOMS: atom_id res chain seq x y z
N MET A 1 -22.74 0.28 15.92
CA MET A 1 -22.61 0.25 14.45
C MET A 1 -22.13 -1.14 14.07
N SER A 2 -22.71 -1.76 13.04
CA SER A 2 -22.23 -3.06 12.58
C SER A 2 -20.80 -2.92 12.00
N ASP A 3 -19.98 -3.97 12.06
CA ASP A 3 -18.64 -3.99 11.44
C ASP A 3 -18.69 -3.61 9.95
N GLN A 4 -19.81 -3.90 9.28
CA GLN A 4 -20.06 -3.55 7.88
C GLN A 4 -20.34 -2.05 7.63
N GLU A 5 -20.89 -1.31 8.61
CA GLU A 5 -21.11 0.14 8.49
C GLU A 5 -19.82 0.95 8.75
N MET A 6 -18.95 0.51 9.66
CA MET A 6 -17.66 1.17 9.91
C MET A 6 -16.73 1.06 8.69
N LEU A 7 -16.70 -0.09 8.02
CA LEU A 7 -15.95 -0.30 6.78
C LEU A 7 -16.36 0.64 5.63
N ARG A 8 -17.54 1.27 5.69
CA ARG A 8 -17.98 2.27 4.68
C ARG A 8 -17.41 3.67 4.92
N THR A 9 -16.90 3.97 6.10
CA THR A 9 -16.35 5.31 6.45
C THR A 9 -14.86 5.31 6.78
N SER A 10 -14.24 4.13 6.90
CA SER A 10 -12.80 3.99 7.13
C SER A 10 -11.98 3.95 5.84
N LEU A 11 -10.80 4.60 5.83
CA LEU A 11 -9.80 4.43 4.77
C LEU A 11 -8.55 3.74 5.32
N ILE A 12 -8.10 2.67 4.66
CA ILE A 12 -6.81 2.04 4.94
C ILE A 12 -5.69 3.00 4.53
N LEU A 13 -4.82 3.33 5.48
CA LEU A 13 -3.62 4.14 5.25
C LEU A 13 -2.47 3.26 4.74
N GLN A 14 -2.37 2.04 5.27
CA GLN A 14 -1.32 1.09 4.95
C GLN A 14 -1.76 -0.33 5.32
N ASN A 15 -1.76 -1.26 4.36
CA ASN A 15 -1.81 -2.68 4.66
C ASN A 15 -0.42 -3.18 5.07
N CYS A 16 -0.40 -4.12 6.02
CA CYS A 16 0.78 -4.91 6.32
C CYS A 16 0.80 -6.11 5.37
N LEU A 17 1.82 -6.15 4.52
CA LEU A 17 2.00 -7.12 3.45
C LEU A 17 2.67 -8.39 3.95
N VAL A 18 2.53 -9.46 3.16
CA VAL A 18 3.24 -10.72 3.32
C VAL A 18 4.14 -10.94 2.10
N PRO A 19 5.17 -11.80 2.19
CA PRO A 19 5.95 -12.24 1.04
C PRO A 19 5.05 -12.69 -0.12
N ASP A 20 5.38 -12.23 -1.32
CA ASP A 20 4.62 -12.46 -2.54
C ASP A 20 5.54 -12.75 -3.72
N ALA A 21 4.97 -12.85 -4.94
CA ALA A 21 5.75 -13.07 -6.15
C ALA A 21 6.63 -11.86 -6.54
N ILE A 22 6.39 -10.68 -5.96
CA ILE A 22 7.20 -9.48 -6.16
C ILE A 22 8.43 -9.57 -5.30
N CYS A 23 8.35 -9.88 -4.02
CA CYS A 23 9.52 -10.17 -3.19
C CYS A 23 9.20 -11.29 -2.22
N SER A 24 9.90 -12.43 -2.37
CA SER A 24 9.73 -13.61 -1.53
C SER A 24 10.61 -13.58 -0.27
N ASN A 25 11.52 -12.61 -0.15
CA ASN A 25 12.37 -12.49 1.04
C ASN A 25 11.53 -12.01 2.23
N PRO A 26 11.35 -12.82 3.29
CA PRO A 26 10.52 -12.44 4.44
C PRO A 26 11.04 -11.23 5.20
N GLY A 27 12.34 -10.95 5.18
CA GLY A 27 12.99 -9.93 6.00
C GLY A 27 12.56 -8.49 5.72
N ILE A 28 11.95 -8.22 4.55
CA ILE A 28 11.38 -6.91 4.22
C ILE A 28 9.93 -6.74 4.73
N TYR A 29 9.28 -7.84 5.16
CA TYR A 29 7.89 -7.87 5.64
C TYR A 29 7.80 -8.16 7.15
N TYR A 30 8.45 -9.21 7.64
CA TYR A 30 8.42 -9.56 9.05
C TYR A 30 9.76 -10.15 9.52
N ARG A 31 9.99 -10.09 10.83
CA ARG A 31 11.09 -10.76 11.51
C ARG A 31 10.53 -11.76 12.52
N SER A 32 11.18 -12.89 12.66
CA SER A 32 10.85 -13.94 13.63
C SER A 32 12.15 -14.61 14.06
N SER A 33 12.19 -15.15 15.27
CA SER A 33 13.34 -15.93 15.77
C SER A 33 13.49 -17.26 15.03
N GLU A 34 12.39 -17.77 14.49
CA GLU A 34 12.33 -19.02 13.72
C GLU A 34 11.69 -18.78 12.36
N GLU A 35 11.87 -19.70 11.42
CA GLU A 35 11.15 -19.68 10.16
C GLU A 35 9.62 -19.74 10.40
N PHE A 36 8.91 -18.84 9.73
CA PHE A 36 7.47 -18.80 9.68
C PHE A 36 6.99 -19.12 8.26
N GLN A 37 5.77 -19.63 8.15
CA GLN A 37 5.18 -19.95 6.86
C GLN A 37 4.27 -18.82 6.40
N THR A 38 4.24 -18.60 5.10
CA THR A 38 3.33 -17.65 4.47
C THR A 38 2.54 -18.39 3.42
N ASP A 39 1.22 -18.35 3.50
CA ASP A 39 0.36 -18.70 2.38
C ASP A 39 -0.12 -17.42 1.67
N CYS A 40 -0.85 -17.58 0.57
CA CYS A 40 -1.27 -16.49 -0.30
C CYS A 40 -2.02 -15.35 0.41
N CYS A 41 -2.49 -15.52 1.66
CA CYS A 41 -3.19 -14.48 2.41
C CYS A 41 -2.87 -14.42 3.92
N CYS A 42 -2.02 -15.28 4.49
CA CYS A 42 -1.75 -15.27 5.93
C CYS A 42 -0.30 -15.63 6.32
N VAL A 43 0.11 -15.12 7.48
CA VAL A 43 1.34 -15.55 8.18
C VAL A 43 0.98 -16.60 9.22
N ARG A 44 1.60 -17.78 9.15
CA ARG A 44 1.38 -18.88 10.09
C ARG A 44 2.53 -19.02 11.07
N LEU A 45 2.19 -19.03 12.35
CA LEU A 45 3.10 -19.15 13.48
C LEU A 45 2.79 -20.43 14.25
N LYS A 46 3.84 -21.12 14.73
CA LYS A 46 3.74 -22.21 15.70
C LYS A 46 3.53 -21.64 17.11
N ALA A 47 3.03 -22.47 18.01
CA ALA A 47 2.97 -22.12 19.43
C ALA A 47 4.38 -21.78 19.95
N GLY A 48 4.50 -20.70 20.72
CA GLY A 48 5.75 -20.18 21.26
C GLY A 48 6.51 -19.23 20.32
N GLN A 49 6.12 -19.09 19.05
CA GLN A 49 6.81 -18.20 18.11
C GLN A 49 6.41 -16.72 18.28
N GLU A 50 7.36 -15.83 17.99
CA GLU A 50 7.15 -14.39 17.92
C GLU A 50 7.34 -13.84 16.50
N LEU A 51 6.45 -12.95 16.08
CA LEU A 51 6.52 -12.25 14.79
C LEU A 51 6.57 -10.75 15.03
N VAL A 52 7.49 -10.04 14.37
CA VAL A 52 7.69 -8.60 14.50
C VAL A 52 7.58 -7.93 13.13
N SER A 53 6.79 -6.87 13.04
CA SER A 53 6.52 -6.13 11.79
C SER A 53 7.38 -4.87 11.61
N ASN A 54 8.50 -4.74 12.34
CA ASN A 54 9.39 -3.58 12.31
C ASN A 54 10.28 -3.50 11.05
N THR A 55 9.69 -3.74 9.89
CA THR A 55 10.34 -3.87 8.59
C THR A 55 9.91 -2.75 7.66
N TYR A 56 10.55 -2.65 6.50
CA TYR A 56 10.25 -1.61 5.52
C TYR A 56 8.79 -1.64 5.06
N MET A 57 8.22 -2.81 4.77
CA MET A 57 6.86 -2.90 4.24
C MET A 57 5.80 -2.66 5.31
N ASN A 58 6.05 -3.05 6.56
CA ASN A 58 4.97 -3.20 7.55
C ASN A 58 5.04 -2.24 8.74
N MET A 59 6.09 -1.42 8.83
CA MET A 59 6.18 -0.35 9.81
C MET A 59 5.52 0.93 9.26
N LEU A 60 4.76 1.65 10.10
CA LEU A 60 4.08 2.90 9.74
C LEU A 60 4.86 4.11 10.24
N ASP A 61 5.19 5.06 9.35
CA ASP A 61 5.79 6.34 9.74
C ASP A 61 4.72 7.35 10.19
N VAL A 62 4.45 7.39 11.49
CA VAL A 62 3.48 8.36 12.05
C VAL A 62 3.98 9.78 11.90
N GLY A 63 5.30 10.00 11.91
CA GLY A 63 5.88 11.31 11.68
C GLY A 63 5.50 11.86 10.30
N ALA A 64 5.63 11.04 9.25
CA ALA A 64 5.23 11.40 7.91
C ALA A 64 3.73 11.70 7.81
N TRP A 65 2.86 10.80 8.32
CA TRP A 65 1.41 11.02 8.31
C TRP A 65 1.02 12.31 9.04
N LYS A 66 1.53 12.54 10.26
CA LYS A 66 1.22 13.77 11.03
C LYS A 66 1.79 15.04 10.42
N LYS A 67 2.93 14.95 9.72
CA LYS A 67 3.54 16.08 9.02
C LYS A 67 2.71 16.45 7.80
N TYR A 68 2.50 15.52 6.88
CA TYR A 68 1.99 15.82 5.54
C TYR A 68 0.47 15.76 5.42
N THR A 69 -0.23 15.10 6.34
CA THR A 69 -1.68 14.89 6.24
C THR A 69 -2.46 15.43 7.43
N THR A 70 -3.75 15.64 7.20
CA THR A 70 -4.73 16.08 8.21
C THR A 70 -5.17 14.96 9.16
N VAL A 71 -4.72 13.71 8.95
CA VAL A 71 -5.14 12.53 9.72
C VAL A 71 -4.89 12.72 11.22
N GLN A 72 -5.97 12.72 11.99
CA GLN A 72 -5.98 12.87 13.44
C GLN A 72 -6.00 11.53 14.15
N LYS A 73 -6.85 10.61 13.71
CA LYS A 73 -6.99 9.29 14.33
C LYS A 73 -6.39 8.22 13.45
N ILE A 74 -5.53 7.39 14.02
CA ILE A 74 -5.01 6.21 13.36
C ILE A 74 -5.35 5.01 14.25
N HIS A 75 -5.84 3.97 13.62
CA HIS A 75 -6.22 2.73 14.26
C HIS A 75 -5.40 1.60 13.66
N PHE A 76 -5.04 0.63 14.49
CA PHE A 76 -4.52 -0.65 14.05
C PHE A 76 -5.68 -1.65 13.95
N LEU A 77 -5.77 -2.34 12.81
CA LEU A 77 -6.69 -3.44 12.55
C LEU A 77 -5.90 -4.73 12.39
N CYS A 78 -6.38 -5.81 12.99
CA CYS A 78 -5.83 -7.14 12.78
C CYS A 78 -6.94 -8.20 12.75
N ARG A 79 -6.84 -9.16 11.81
CA ARG A 79 -7.65 -10.38 11.77
C ARG A 79 -6.75 -11.58 11.99
N ILE A 80 -6.99 -12.31 13.07
CA ILE A 80 -6.07 -13.33 13.57
C ILE A 80 -6.82 -14.52 14.16
N GLU A 81 -6.36 -15.72 13.85
CA GLU A 81 -6.84 -16.98 14.43
C GLU A 81 -5.79 -17.56 15.39
N GLY A 82 -6.24 -18.23 16.46
CA GLY A 82 -5.38 -18.81 17.49
C GLY A 82 -5.52 -18.08 18.83
N LYS A 83 -4.57 -18.32 19.73
CA LYS A 83 -4.48 -17.63 21.03
C LYS A 83 -3.09 -17.06 21.24
N GLY A 84 -3.04 -15.90 21.87
CA GLY A 84 -1.78 -15.24 22.18
C GLY A 84 -1.97 -13.76 22.46
N THR A 85 -0.92 -12.98 22.18
CA THR A 85 -0.87 -11.55 22.47
C THR A 85 -0.36 -10.74 21.29
N ILE A 86 -0.99 -9.60 21.03
CA ILE A 86 -0.49 -8.55 20.12
C ILE A 86 -0.01 -7.37 20.96
N ILE A 87 1.21 -6.89 20.67
CA ILE A 87 1.81 -5.72 21.31
C ILE A 87 2.07 -4.66 20.23
N LEU A 88 1.47 -3.48 20.38
CA LEU A 88 1.77 -2.31 19.57
C LEU A 88 2.97 -1.56 20.16
N ILE A 89 3.95 -1.26 19.31
CA ILE A 89 5.21 -0.66 19.72
C ILE A 89 5.41 0.66 18.96
N HIS A 90 5.79 1.68 19.73
CA HIS A 90 6.28 2.96 19.23
C HIS A 90 7.79 2.98 19.28
N GLN A 91 8.40 3.28 18.14
CA GLN A 91 9.83 3.49 18.00
C GLN A 91 10.09 4.98 17.73
N GLY A 92 10.49 5.71 18.77
CA GLY A 92 11.08 7.03 18.62
C GLY A 92 12.55 6.95 18.25
N GLN A 93 13.22 8.11 18.22
CA GLN A 93 14.63 8.19 17.79
C GLN A 93 15.57 7.43 18.74
N ASN A 94 15.35 7.57 20.06
CA ASN A 94 16.20 6.97 21.10
C ASN A 94 15.42 6.13 22.11
N ASN A 95 14.13 5.88 21.87
CA ASN A 95 13.29 5.12 22.78
C ASN A 95 12.37 4.16 22.03
N ARG A 96 12.12 3.02 22.66
CA ARG A 96 11.13 2.04 22.27
C ARG A 96 10.11 1.93 23.39
N LYS A 97 8.82 2.06 23.09
CA LYS A 97 7.75 2.00 24.08
C LYS A 97 6.63 1.10 23.62
N GLU A 98 6.18 0.22 24.50
CA GLU A 98 4.95 -0.53 24.31
C GLU A 98 3.75 0.39 24.55
N ILE A 99 2.89 0.48 23.55
CA ILE A 99 1.74 1.38 23.52
C ILE A 99 0.51 0.68 24.08
N ARG A 100 0.33 -0.56 23.64
CA ARG A 100 -0.85 -1.36 23.94
C ARG A 100 -0.48 -2.83 23.83
N GLU A 101 -0.97 -3.61 24.78
CA GLU A 101 -0.93 -5.07 24.77
C GLU A 101 -2.37 -5.59 24.79
N VAL A 102 -2.69 -6.53 23.89
CA VAL A 102 -4.04 -7.11 23.76
C VAL A 102 -3.93 -8.62 23.55
N ARG A 103 -4.63 -9.39 24.38
CA ARG A 103 -4.76 -10.84 24.19
C ARG A 103 -5.85 -11.15 23.17
N TYR A 104 -5.61 -12.15 22.31
CA TYR A 104 -6.59 -12.64 21.33
C TYR A 104 -6.91 -14.12 21.57
N GLY A 105 -8.11 -14.57 21.19
CA GLY A 105 -8.54 -15.97 21.37
C GLY A 105 -8.99 -16.37 22.79
N TYR A 106 -9.37 -15.40 23.63
CA TYR A 106 -9.91 -15.61 25.00
C TYR A 106 -11.36 -15.12 25.18
N GLY A 107 -12.08 -14.86 24.08
CA GLY A 107 -13.49 -14.44 24.13
C GLY A 107 -14.47 -15.62 24.30
N ASP A 108 -15.69 -15.34 24.78
CA ASP A 108 -16.70 -16.37 25.10
C ASP A 108 -17.49 -16.93 23.89
N ARG A 109 -17.19 -16.52 22.66
CA ARG A 109 -18.01 -16.87 21.48
C ARG A 109 -17.46 -18.09 20.73
N LYS A 110 -17.80 -19.27 21.26
CA LYS A 110 -17.68 -20.57 20.58
C LYS A 110 -18.55 -20.62 19.32
N SER A 111 -17.97 -20.36 18.16
CA SER A 111 -18.57 -20.74 16.87
C SER A 111 -17.99 -22.09 16.42
N PRO A 112 -18.83 -23.11 16.16
CA PRO A 112 -18.37 -24.47 15.88
C PRO A 112 -17.73 -24.71 14.50
N THR A 113 -17.60 -23.70 13.63
CA THR A 113 -17.17 -23.91 12.23
C THR A 113 -15.82 -23.31 11.83
N HIS A 114 -15.20 -22.47 12.67
CA HIS A 114 -13.86 -21.93 12.41
C HIS A 114 -13.10 -21.78 13.73
N PRO A 115 -11.78 -22.09 13.81
CA PRO A 115 -10.96 -21.62 14.93
C PRO A 115 -11.18 -20.11 15.05
N GLU A 116 -11.60 -19.64 16.24
CA GLU A 116 -12.25 -18.33 16.42
C GLU A 116 -11.42 -17.16 15.87
N MET A 117 -11.68 -16.78 14.62
CA MET A 117 -11.13 -15.59 13.97
C MET A 117 -11.48 -14.38 14.83
N THR A 118 -10.47 -13.77 15.42
CA THR A 118 -10.58 -12.56 16.22
C THR A 118 -10.26 -11.36 15.34
N THR A 119 -11.16 -10.37 15.32
CA THR A 119 -10.88 -9.05 14.73
C THR A 119 -10.57 -8.08 15.86
N LEU A 120 -9.37 -7.51 15.86
CA LEU A 120 -8.93 -6.51 16.82
C LEU A 120 -8.83 -5.15 16.14
N GLN A 121 -9.36 -4.13 16.81
CA GLN A 121 -9.29 -2.74 16.39
C GLN A 121 -8.80 -1.91 17.58
N ILE A 122 -7.69 -1.20 17.40
CA ILE A 122 -7.02 -0.48 18.49
C ILE A 122 -6.77 0.95 18.02
N GLU A 123 -7.41 1.94 18.66
CA GLU A 123 -7.06 3.36 18.46
C GLU A 123 -5.68 3.64 19.04
N LEU A 124 -4.82 4.29 18.25
CA LEU A 124 -3.49 4.68 18.69
C LEU A 124 -3.55 5.98 19.52
N PRO A 125 -2.71 6.13 20.56
CA PRO A 125 -2.69 7.34 21.37
C PRO A 125 -2.36 8.59 20.54
N LYS A 126 -3.14 9.66 20.74
CA LYS A 126 -3.06 10.89 19.94
C LYS A 126 -1.79 11.71 20.21
N GLU A 127 -1.11 11.41 21.32
CA GLU A 127 0.14 12.05 21.74
C GLU A 127 1.33 11.61 20.86
N ILE A 128 1.22 10.47 20.18
CA ILE A 128 2.25 9.97 19.27
C ILE A 128 2.22 10.79 17.98
N ARG A 129 3.19 11.72 17.86
CA ARG A 129 3.28 12.64 16.72
C ARG A 129 4.45 12.40 15.77
N ARG A 130 5.42 11.57 16.16
CA ARG A 130 6.65 11.30 15.40
C ARG A 130 7.11 9.87 15.64
N GLY A 131 8.03 9.40 14.80
CA GLY A 131 8.59 8.05 14.89
C GLY A 131 7.71 7.02 14.20
N MET A 132 8.07 5.75 14.43
CA MET A 132 7.50 4.63 13.70
C MET A 132 6.59 3.78 14.60
N LEU A 133 5.59 3.16 14.00
CA LEU A 133 4.71 2.19 14.65
C LEU A 133 4.81 0.83 13.98
N TYR A 134 4.84 -0.21 14.81
CA TYR A 134 4.74 -1.59 14.36
C TYR A 134 4.10 -2.43 15.45
N PHE A 135 3.80 -3.68 15.13
CA PHE A 135 3.25 -4.66 16.06
C PHE A 135 4.14 -5.89 16.19
N LEU A 136 4.00 -6.55 17.33
CA LEU A 136 4.57 -7.86 17.63
C LEU A 136 3.43 -8.83 17.97
N VAL A 137 3.52 -10.07 17.49
CA VAL A 137 2.59 -11.16 17.81
C VAL A 137 3.36 -12.21 18.60
N LYS A 138 2.85 -12.59 19.78
CA LYS A 138 3.33 -13.72 20.57
C LYS A 138 2.28 -14.82 20.52
N ALA A 139 2.58 -15.92 19.85
CA ALA A 139 1.64 -17.02 19.66
C ALA A 139 1.67 -17.99 20.86
N GLU A 140 0.58 -18.10 21.63
CA GLU A 140 0.44 -19.14 22.66
C GLU A 140 0.01 -20.49 22.05
N THR A 141 -0.75 -20.46 20.95
CA THR A 141 -1.10 -21.62 20.12
C THR A 141 -0.67 -21.41 18.68
N ALA A 142 -0.81 -22.44 17.83
CA ALA A 142 -0.78 -22.25 16.38
C ALA A 142 -1.68 -21.07 15.99
N THR A 143 -1.13 -20.12 15.23
CA THR A 143 -1.73 -18.81 14.95
C THR A 143 -1.63 -18.52 13.46
N CYS A 144 -2.69 -17.97 12.84
CA CYS A 144 -2.68 -17.46 11.46
C CYS A 144 -3.11 -16.00 11.48
N LEU A 145 -2.20 -15.11 11.09
CA LEU A 145 -2.44 -13.68 10.91
C LEU A 145 -2.91 -13.44 9.47
N HIS A 146 -4.21 -13.22 9.30
CA HIS A 146 -4.84 -13.06 7.98
C HIS A 146 -4.76 -11.63 7.44
N GLN A 147 -4.77 -10.65 8.35
CA GLN A 147 -4.71 -9.26 7.95
C GLN A 147 -4.14 -8.44 9.08
N ALA A 148 -3.27 -7.51 8.75
CA ALA A 148 -2.92 -6.38 9.61
C ALA A 148 -2.89 -5.11 8.77
N ALA A 149 -3.41 -4.01 9.29
CA ALA A 149 -3.43 -2.74 8.59
C ALA A 149 -3.50 -1.56 9.57
N PHE A 150 -3.06 -0.40 9.11
CA PHE A 150 -3.33 0.88 9.74
C PHE A 150 -4.39 1.62 8.93
N PHE A 151 -5.39 2.17 9.61
CA PHE A 151 -6.50 2.86 8.96
C PHE A 151 -6.93 4.07 9.76
N THR A 152 -7.73 4.94 9.14
CA THR A 152 -8.38 6.08 9.80
C THR A 152 -9.88 6.06 9.54
N GLU A 153 -10.64 6.60 10.49
CA GLU A 153 -12.07 6.90 10.37
C GLU A 153 -12.31 8.38 10.04
N ASP A 154 -11.25 9.17 9.93
CA ASP A 154 -11.35 10.56 9.50
C ASP A 154 -11.88 10.59 8.06
N ARG A 155 -12.65 11.62 7.72
CA ARG A 155 -13.18 11.76 6.36
C ARG A 155 -12.09 12.32 5.45
N PRO A 156 -11.88 11.77 4.23
CA PRO A 156 -10.99 12.36 3.24
C PRO A 156 -11.30 13.83 2.97
N ASP A 157 -10.27 14.69 2.93
CA ASP A 157 -10.42 16.11 2.61
C ASP A 157 -10.43 16.35 1.10
N ASN A 158 -9.79 15.46 0.34
CA ASN A 158 -9.55 15.64 -1.08
C ASN A 158 -10.18 14.50 -1.87
N ARG A 159 -10.87 14.82 -2.96
CA ARG A 159 -11.26 13.83 -3.97
C ARG A 159 -10.02 13.49 -4.81
N VAL A 160 -9.57 12.24 -4.73
CA VAL A 160 -8.41 11.76 -5.49
C VAL A 160 -8.86 10.84 -6.62
N SER A 161 -8.33 11.11 -7.80
CA SER A 161 -8.54 10.39 -9.06
C SER A 161 -7.25 10.41 -9.88
N PHE A 162 -6.86 9.26 -10.41
CA PHE A 162 -5.56 9.05 -11.05
C PHE A 162 -5.62 8.98 -12.57
N SER A 163 -4.60 9.58 -13.19
CA SER A 163 -4.18 9.33 -14.57
C SER A 163 -2.81 8.65 -14.53
N LEU A 164 -2.77 7.33 -14.66
CA LEU A 164 -1.51 6.56 -14.67
C LEU A 164 -0.96 6.51 -16.09
N VAL A 165 0.18 7.15 -16.32
CA VAL A 165 0.89 7.19 -17.59
C VAL A 165 2.00 6.14 -17.58
N ILE A 166 1.96 5.25 -18.57
CA ILE A 166 2.97 4.22 -18.80
C ILE A 166 3.51 4.42 -20.21
N CYS A 167 4.82 4.63 -20.34
CA CYS A 167 5.47 4.67 -21.65
C CYS A 167 6.02 3.30 -21.97
N SER A 168 5.79 2.79 -23.18
CA SER A 168 6.27 1.48 -23.58
C SER A 168 6.97 1.47 -24.93
N TYR A 169 8.03 0.66 -25.02
CA TYR A 169 8.76 0.39 -26.26
C TYR A 169 9.29 -1.05 -26.24
N ARG A 170 8.66 -1.96 -27.00
CA ARG A 170 9.10 -3.37 -27.15
C ARG A 170 9.07 -4.18 -25.85
N ARG A 171 8.09 -3.93 -24.97
CA ARG A 171 7.98 -4.60 -23.65
C ARG A 171 6.55 -5.00 -23.29
N LYS A 172 5.73 -5.29 -24.30
CA LYS A 172 4.33 -5.73 -24.16
C LYS A 172 4.06 -6.71 -23.02
N GLY A 173 4.90 -7.74 -22.83
CA GLY A 173 4.70 -8.74 -21.77
C GLY A 173 4.75 -8.15 -20.34
N TRP A 174 5.70 -7.27 -20.05
CA TRP A 174 5.80 -6.60 -18.75
C TRP A 174 4.62 -5.66 -18.50
N LEU A 175 4.24 -4.91 -19.54
CA LEU A 175 3.08 -4.05 -19.51
C LEU A 175 1.81 -4.85 -19.18
N GLU A 176 1.54 -5.94 -19.90
CA GLU A 176 0.34 -6.77 -19.71
C GLU A 176 0.28 -7.39 -18.31
N GLU A 177 1.42 -7.82 -17.74
CA GLU A 177 1.50 -8.28 -16.35
C GLU A 177 1.08 -7.18 -15.35
N ASN A 178 1.57 -5.95 -15.55
CA ASN A 178 1.23 -4.82 -14.69
C ASN A 178 -0.24 -4.39 -14.85
N LEU A 179 -0.76 -4.36 -16.08
CA LEU A 179 -2.17 -4.10 -16.34
C LEU A 179 -3.08 -5.15 -15.68
N LYS A 180 -2.69 -6.43 -15.73
CA LYS A 180 -3.43 -7.50 -15.05
C LYS A 180 -3.51 -7.26 -13.54
N LYS A 181 -2.40 -6.88 -12.89
CA LYS A 181 -2.40 -6.54 -11.46
C LYS A 181 -3.32 -5.36 -11.15
N ILE A 182 -3.26 -4.29 -11.94
CA ILE A 182 -4.10 -3.09 -11.74
C ILE A 182 -5.59 -3.41 -11.94
N THR A 183 -5.92 -4.19 -12.96
CA THR A 183 -7.31 -4.54 -13.30
C THR A 183 -7.92 -5.55 -12.33
N MET A 184 -7.12 -6.44 -11.76
CA MET A 184 -7.57 -7.43 -10.78
C MET A 184 -7.62 -6.90 -9.35
N ASP A 185 -7.01 -5.74 -9.05
CA ASP A 185 -6.98 -5.19 -7.69
C ASP A 185 -8.36 -4.62 -7.29
N PRO A 186 -9.05 -5.19 -6.28
CA PRO A 186 -10.40 -4.77 -5.92
C PRO A 186 -10.49 -3.31 -5.44
N ALA A 187 -9.45 -2.80 -4.77
CA ALA A 187 -9.43 -1.44 -4.24
C ALA A 187 -9.24 -0.42 -5.37
N LEU A 188 -8.37 -0.72 -6.34
CA LEU A 188 -8.22 0.12 -7.54
C LEU A 188 -9.47 0.09 -8.42
N GLN A 189 -10.14 -1.06 -8.54
CA GLN A 189 -11.43 -1.15 -9.24
C GLN A 189 -12.53 -0.34 -8.54
N LYS A 190 -12.55 -0.34 -7.20
CA LYS A 190 -13.45 0.51 -6.43
C LYS A 190 -13.15 1.99 -6.68
N LEU A 191 -11.87 2.38 -6.62
CA LEU A 191 -11.42 3.74 -6.93
C LEU A 191 -11.86 4.19 -8.33
N ALA A 192 -11.68 3.32 -9.34
CA ALA A 192 -12.07 3.59 -10.71
C ALA A 192 -13.57 3.89 -10.84
N ARG A 193 -14.42 3.17 -10.10
CA ARG A 193 -15.88 3.38 -10.11
C ARG A 193 -16.32 4.61 -9.34
N GLU A 194 -15.69 4.89 -8.20
CA GLU A 194 -16.15 5.95 -7.27
C GLU A 194 -15.57 7.33 -7.63
N ASN A 195 -14.28 7.40 -7.95
CA ASN A 195 -13.59 8.67 -8.21
C ASN A 195 -12.97 8.75 -9.61
N GLY A 196 -12.89 7.65 -10.36
CA GLY A 196 -12.24 7.60 -11.65
C GLY A 196 -10.74 7.27 -11.53
N PHE A 197 -10.30 6.36 -12.39
CA PHE A 197 -8.91 5.97 -12.56
C PHE A 197 -8.72 5.54 -14.02
N VAL A 198 -7.84 6.24 -14.73
CA VAL A 198 -7.51 5.94 -16.13
C VAL A 198 -6.04 5.57 -16.25
N VAL A 199 -5.76 4.49 -16.98
CA VAL A 199 -4.41 4.09 -17.39
C VAL A 199 -4.21 4.51 -18.85
N ARG A 200 -3.11 5.20 -19.11
CA ARG A 200 -2.71 5.75 -20.40
C ARG A 200 -1.40 5.14 -20.80
N ILE A 201 -1.43 4.32 -21.82
CA ILE A 201 -0.26 3.66 -22.37
C ILE A 201 0.19 4.47 -23.57
N VAL A 202 1.40 4.99 -23.54
CA VAL A 202 2.03 5.67 -24.67
C VAL A 202 2.88 4.63 -25.39
N ASP A 203 2.42 4.23 -26.57
CA ASP A 203 3.09 3.22 -27.39
C ASP A 203 4.09 3.88 -28.34
N ASN A 204 5.37 3.87 -27.96
CA ASN A 204 6.46 4.40 -28.77
C ASN A 204 6.94 3.41 -29.86
N ALA A 205 6.42 2.18 -29.87
CA ALA A 205 6.83 1.12 -30.81
C ALA A 205 5.77 0.82 -31.88
N GLY A 206 4.51 1.23 -31.66
CA GLY A 206 3.39 0.94 -32.55
C GLY A 206 3.04 -0.55 -32.60
N GLU A 207 3.25 -1.27 -31.50
CA GLU A 207 3.06 -2.73 -31.40
C GLU A 207 1.85 -3.15 -30.55
N LEU A 208 1.24 -2.21 -29.85
CA LEU A 208 0.17 -2.46 -28.89
C LEU A 208 -1.21 -2.36 -29.54
N ALA A 209 -2.20 -3.03 -28.93
CA ALA A 209 -3.59 -2.89 -29.34
C ALA A 209 -4.13 -1.50 -28.94
N ASP A 210 -5.19 -1.03 -29.59
CA ASP A 210 -5.77 0.30 -29.31
C ASP A 210 -6.33 0.45 -27.87
N SER A 211 -6.69 -0.65 -27.22
CA SER A 211 -7.16 -0.67 -25.83
C SER A 211 -6.97 -2.05 -25.19
N TYR A 212 -6.80 -2.03 -23.86
CA TYR A 212 -6.73 -3.23 -23.01
C TYR A 212 -7.97 -3.39 -22.10
N GLY A 213 -9.05 -2.68 -22.41
CA GLY A 213 -10.31 -2.74 -21.67
C GLY A 213 -10.72 -1.42 -21.02
N PRO A 214 -11.82 -1.42 -20.25
CA PRO A 214 -12.37 -0.22 -19.64
C PRO A 214 -11.35 0.51 -18.77
N GLY A 215 -11.25 1.83 -18.97
CA GLY A 215 -10.30 2.67 -18.22
C GLY A 215 -8.84 2.53 -18.66
N ILE A 216 -8.53 1.75 -19.71
CA ILE A 216 -7.18 1.65 -20.27
C ILE A 216 -7.18 2.11 -21.73
N ARG A 217 -6.35 3.11 -22.02
CA ARG A 217 -6.24 3.72 -23.36
C ARG A 217 -4.82 3.66 -23.86
N VAL A 218 -4.65 3.33 -25.13
CA VAL A 218 -3.37 3.34 -25.82
C VAL A 218 -3.30 4.54 -26.75
N TYR A 219 -2.15 5.20 -26.73
CA TYR A 219 -1.84 6.39 -27.52
C TYR A 219 -0.60 6.09 -28.37
N PRO A 220 -0.74 5.96 -29.69
CA PRO A 220 0.40 5.84 -30.58
C PRO A 220 1.31 7.06 -30.47
N ASN A 221 2.62 6.85 -30.46
CA ASN A 221 3.61 7.91 -30.41
C ASN A 221 4.86 7.50 -31.22
N GLU A 222 5.55 8.49 -31.79
CA GLU A 222 6.86 8.23 -32.39
C GLU A 222 7.88 7.85 -31.31
N ASN A 223 8.98 7.20 -31.69
CA ASN A 223 10.03 6.87 -30.74
C ASN A 223 10.84 8.11 -30.33
N THR A 224 10.32 8.83 -29.34
CA THR A 224 10.89 10.07 -28.78
C THR A 224 11.57 9.85 -27.43
N GLY A 225 11.93 8.59 -27.10
CA GLY A 225 12.44 8.20 -25.79
C GLY A 225 11.43 8.38 -24.65
N GLY A 226 11.89 8.20 -23.41
CA GLY A 226 11.06 8.30 -22.21
C GLY A 226 10.49 9.71 -22.00
N SER A 227 11.30 10.75 -22.19
CA SER A 227 10.89 12.15 -22.04
C SER A 227 9.70 12.49 -22.96
N GLY A 228 9.78 12.13 -24.24
CA GLY A 228 8.69 12.39 -25.18
C GLY A 228 7.46 11.53 -24.92
N GLY A 229 7.65 10.27 -24.53
CA GLY A 229 6.55 9.39 -24.12
C GLY A 229 5.78 9.96 -22.91
N PHE A 230 6.47 10.33 -21.84
CA PHE A 230 5.83 10.85 -20.63
C PHE A 230 5.20 12.22 -20.90
N SER A 231 5.83 13.06 -21.71
CA SER A 231 5.26 14.33 -22.15
C SER A 231 3.94 14.11 -22.89
N ARG A 232 3.90 13.15 -23.83
CA ARG A 232 2.67 12.79 -24.54
C ARG A 232 1.58 12.32 -23.57
N GLY A 233 1.91 11.44 -22.63
CA GLY A 233 0.94 10.94 -21.66
C GLY A 233 0.42 12.02 -20.71
N MET A 234 1.25 12.99 -20.31
CA MET A 234 0.82 14.15 -19.54
C MET A 234 -0.09 15.08 -20.35
N GLU A 235 0.21 15.30 -21.63
CA GLU A 235 -0.64 16.07 -22.54
C GLU A 235 -2.03 15.45 -22.67
N GLU A 236 -2.12 14.14 -22.88
CA GLU A 236 -3.41 13.42 -22.95
C GLU A 236 -4.15 13.45 -21.60
N SER A 237 -3.41 13.41 -20.49
CA SER A 237 -3.99 13.58 -19.14
C SER A 237 -4.62 14.95 -18.96
N ALA A 238 -4.00 16.01 -19.50
CA ALA A 238 -4.53 17.37 -19.44
C ALA A 238 -5.74 17.55 -20.37
N LYS A 239 -5.66 17.08 -21.62
CA LYS A 239 -6.75 17.16 -22.61
C LYS A 239 -8.03 16.49 -22.14
N GLU A 240 -7.90 15.36 -21.45
CA GLU A 240 -9.04 14.54 -21.03
C GLU A 240 -9.34 14.65 -19.52
N LYS A 241 -8.76 15.67 -18.85
CA LYS A 241 -8.90 15.88 -17.41
C LYS A 241 -10.36 15.89 -16.98
N ASP A 242 -11.19 16.71 -17.62
CA ASP A 242 -12.60 16.87 -17.25
C ASP A 242 -13.43 15.63 -17.57
N ARG A 243 -13.08 14.92 -18.66
CA ARG A 243 -13.76 13.67 -19.06
C ARG A 243 -13.64 12.58 -18.01
N TYR A 244 -12.48 12.46 -17.36
CA TYR A 244 -12.22 11.43 -16.35
C TYR A 244 -12.23 11.97 -14.92
N GLY A 245 -12.39 13.29 -14.73
CA GLY A 245 -12.30 13.96 -13.44
C GLY A 245 -10.95 13.73 -12.75
N THR A 246 -9.87 13.57 -13.52
CA THR A 246 -8.54 13.25 -12.97
C THR A 246 -7.98 14.44 -12.20
N SER A 247 -7.30 14.12 -11.10
CA SER A 247 -6.73 15.11 -10.18
C SER A 247 -5.20 15.03 -10.12
N HIS A 248 -4.63 13.84 -10.32
CA HIS A 248 -3.19 13.60 -10.23
C HIS A 248 -2.73 12.76 -11.41
N VAL A 249 -1.54 13.05 -11.92
CA VAL A 249 -0.85 12.23 -12.91
C VAL A 249 0.21 11.40 -12.20
N ILE A 250 0.24 10.09 -12.48
CA ILE A 250 1.26 9.17 -11.98
C ILE A 250 2.09 8.71 -13.17
N LEU A 251 3.41 8.80 -13.08
CA LEU A 251 4.32 8.27 -14.09
C LEU A 251 4.88 6.94 -13.61
N MET A 252 4.85 5.92 -14.47
CA MET A 252 5.37 4.59 -14.15
C MET A 252 6.00 3.98 -15.40
N ASP A 253 7.13 3.30 -15.23
CA ASP A 253 7.76 2.53 -16.31
C ASP A 253 6.97 1.23 -16.57
N ASP A 254 7.11 0.66 -17.77
CA ASP A 254 6.43 -0.57 -18.16
C ASP A 254 7.08 -1.84 -17.56
N ASP A 255 8.38 -1.81 -17.28
CA ASP A 255 9.21 -2.94 -16.84
C ASP A 255 9.43 -3.05 -15.34
N VAL A 256 8.53 -2.49 -14.55
CA VAL A 256 8.53 -2.64 -13.09
C VAL A 256 7.79 -3.90 -12.64
N LYS A 257 8.15 -4.44 -11.48
CA LYS A 257 7.24 -5.33 -10.73
C LYS A 257 6.41 -4.47 -9.78
N LEU A 258 5.23 -4.04 -10.24
CA LEU A 258 4.34 -3.19 -9.46
C LEU A 258 3.82 -3.90 -8.20
N GLN A 259 4.02 -3.27 -7.04
CA GLN A 259 3.37 -3.57 -5.76
C GLN A 259 2.17 -2.63 -5.61
N THR A 260 0.94 -3.14 -5.77
CA THR A 260 -0.29 -2.31 -5.85
C THR A 260 -0.56 -1.54 -4.56
N GLU A 261 -0.08 -2.05 -3.43
CA GLU A 261 -0.09 -1.34 -2.15
C GLU A 261 0.58 0.06 -2.22
N SER A 262 1.54 0.27 -3.13
CA SER A 262 2.14 1.59 -3.34
C SER A 262 1.11 2.61 -3.87
N LEU A 263 0.19 2.17 -4.74
CA LEU A 263 -0.91 3.00 -5.24
C LEU A 263 -1.98 3.22 -4.16
N HIS A 264 -2.23 2.23 -3.30
CA HIS A 264 -3.13 2.39 -2.16
C HIS A 264 -2.63 3.43 -1.17
N ARG A 265 -1.34 3.35 -0.79
CA ARG A 265 -0.70 4.33 0.10
C ARG A 265 -0.68 5.72 -0.51
N LEU A 266 -0.39 5.82 -1.82
CA LEU A 266 -0.45 7.10 -2.54
C LEU A 266 -1.87 7.69 -2.52
N TYR A 267 -2.89 6.88 -2.79
CA TYR A 267 -4.28 7.30 -2.72
C TYR A 267 -4.65 7.80 -1.32
N ALA A 268 -4.30 7.05 -0.27
CA ALA A 268 -4.57 7.44 1.10
C ALA A 268 -3.83 8.73 1.49
N LEU A 269 -2.55 8.87 1.14
CA LEU A 269 -1.76 10.08 1.39
C LEU A 269 -2.43 11.31 0.75
N LEU A 270 -2.74 11.23 -0.54
CA LEU A 270 -3.34 12.34 -1.29
C LEU A 270 -4.77 12.67 -0.83
N SER A 271 -5.50 11.68 -0.33
CA SER A 271 -6.86 11.88 0.21
C SER A 271 -6.87 12.80 1.43
N TYR A 272 -5.76 12.86 2.17
CA TYR A 272 -5.60 13.67 3.39
C TYR A 272 -4.48 14.70 3.32
N ILE A 273 -3.83 14.89 2.16
CA ILE A 273 -2.69 15.80 2.04
C ILE A 273 -3.11 17.22 2.44
N LYS A 274 -2.30 17.87 3.31
CA LYS A 274 -2.59 19.23 3.77
C LYS A 274 -2.42 20.24 2.63
N PRO A 275 -3.16 21.38 2.67
CA PRO A 275 -3.08 22.40 1.63
C PRO A 275 -1.67 22.86 1.28
N GLU A 276 -0.79 23.03 2.28
CA GLU A 276 0.59 23.49 2.09
C GLU A 276 1.48 22.51 1.31
N TYR A 277 1.13 21.23 1.24
CA TYR A 277 1.90 20.18 0.55
C TYR A 277 1.28 19.75 -0.79
N ARG A 278 0.13 20.30 -1.19
CA ARG A 278 -0.62 19.86 -2.39
C ARG A 278 0.14 19.99 -3.72
N GLN A 279 1.12 20.88 -3.78
CA GLN A 279 1.93 21.11 -4.98
C GLN A 279 3.25 20.33 -4.96
N GLU A 280 3.54 19.60 -3.88
CA GLU A 280 4.75 18.79 -3.80
C GLU A 280 4.58 17.46 -4.55
N PRO A 281 5.58 17.04 -5.34
CA PRO A 281 5.55 15.74 -5.98
C PRO A 281 5.75 14.63 -4.94
N VAL A 282 5.02 13.52 -5.11
CA VAL A 282 5.21 12.31 -4.30
C VAL A 282 5.94 11.27 -5.14
N ALA A 283 7.11 10.85 -4.67
CA ALA A 283 7.90 9.80 -5.31
C ALA A 283 7.73 8.45 -4.59
N GLY A 284 7.48 7.40 -5.35
CA GLY A 284 7.63 6.03 -4.87
C GLY A 284 9.10 5.71 -4.59
N ARG A 285 9.35 4.64 -3.80
CA ARG A 285 10.70 4.11 -3.63
C ARG A 285 10.94 2.98 -4.62
N MET A 286 12.14 2.95 -5.18
CA MET A 286 12.56 1.90 -6.10
C MET A 286 13.39 0.85 -5.37
N PHE A 287 13.05 -0.41 -5.61
CA PHE A 287 13.81 -1.58 -5.19
C PHE A 287 14.44 -2.23 -6.41
N ARG A 288 15.61 -2.83 -6.20
CA ARG A 288 16.35 -3.51 -7.25
C ARG A 288 15.60 -4.76 -7.72
N LEU A 289 15.54 -5.01 -9.02
CA LEU A 289 14.89 -6.21 -9.56
C LEU A 289 15.72 -7.49 -9.37
N ASP A 290 17.04 -7.35 -9.34
CA ASP A 290 18.00 -8.43 -9.13
C ASP A 290 18.18 -8.79 -7.65
N TYR A 291 17.93 -7.84 -6.75
CA TYR A 291 17.89 -8.03 -5.29
C TYR A 291 16.71 -7.27 -4.67
N ARG A 292 15.56 -7.94 -4.60
CA ARG A 292 14.24 -7.30 -4.37
C ARG A 292 14.01 -6.82 -2.95
N GLU A 293 14.91 -7.14 -2.02
CA GLU A 293 14.98 -6.62 -0.67
C GLU A 293 15.83 -5.32 -0.56
N MET A 294 16.61 -4.99 -1.59
CA MET A 294 17.50 -3.82 -1.58
C MET A 294 16.81 -2.61 -2.21
N GLN A 295 16.54 -1.60 -1.37
CA GLN A 295 16.14 -0.28 -1.83
C GLN A 295 17.32 0.35 -2.58
N TYR A 296 17.07 0.88 -3.79
CA TYR A 296 18.10 1.47 -4.63
C TYR A 296 18.75 2.69 -3.97
N THR A 297 17.91 3.61 -3.47
CA THR A 297 18.34 4.80 -2.74
C THR A 297 17.23 5.30 -1.81
N ALA A 298 17.64 5.94 -0.71
CA ALA A 298 16.75 6.62 0.22
C ALA A 298 16.34 8.03 -0.24
N ALA A 299 17.08 8.66 -1.14
CA ALA A 299 16.73 9.91 -1.84
C ALA A 299 17.85 10.24 -2.81
N GLU A 300 17.53 10.96 -3.89
CA GLU A 300 18.52 11.51 -4.81
C GLU A 300 18.47 13.03 -4.71
N ILE A 301 19.65 13.64 -4.56
CA ILE A 301 19.79 15.09 -4.44
C ILE A 301 20.83 15.50 -5.48
N TRP A 302 20.45 16.43 -6.36
CA TRP A 302 21.37 17.00 -7.33
C TRP A 302 22.17 18.14 -6.67
N ASN A 303 23.50 18.02 -6.67
CA ASN A 303 24.41 18.96 -6.01
C ASN A 303 25.00 20.02 -6.96
N GLY A 304 24.37 20.28 -8.11
CA GLY A 304 24.84 21.33 -9.03
C GLY A 304 25.77 20.88 -10.15
N GLY A 305 26.16 19.61 -10.19
CA GLY A 305 27.17 19.07 -11.12
C GLY A 305 28.57 19.07 -10.54
#